data_AF-A0A4Q1RNB5-F1
#
_entry.id   AF-A0A4Q1RNB5-F1
#
_cell.length_a   1.000
_cell.length_b   1.000
_cell.length_c   1.000
_cell.angle_alpha   90.00
_cell.angle_beta   90.00
_cell.angle_gamma   90.00
#
_symmetry.space_group_name_H-M   'P 1'
#
loop_
_entity.id
_entity.type
_entity.pdbx_description
1 polymer ?
#
loop_
_entity_poly.entity_id
_entity_poly.type
_entity_poly.pdbx_seq_one_letter_code
_entity_poly.pdbx_strand_id
1 'polypeptide(L)'
;MSTPHLPSHPQEPHPIAPRRVSFDWHATPLLWIPDEPTATHVINVLHLLLPAGERWFVKVFKEALPLVRDEQLRTDVKGFMGQEATHSVQHSTVLDHLAHQGLDTAPYTRRVDFLFARLLGEQPPFGLPLTGQEWLRFRLSLIAAIEQFTAVLGDWVLDAEGLDRAGPDPVMLDLLRWHGAEEVEHRAVAFDMYQHTGGPDPARYLRRALGMAVTAPVLLYLWGWGAAYLLRHDPQLAARSRYSLRAHNQAVRKGLLPTWRELGAAIPRYLRRSYHPSQEGSLRTAVAYLASSPAARAAAGAVGRAALS
;
A
#
# COMPACT_ATOMS: atom_id res chain seq x y z
N MET A 1 -22.44 6.63 31.97
CA MET A 1 -21.38 5.99 31.15
C MET A 1 -21.53 6.52 29.74
N SER A 2 -20.77 7.55 29.39
CA SER A 2 -20.89 8.21 28.09
C SER A 2 -19.98 7.51 27.09
N THR A 3 -20.56 6.90 26.07
CA THR A 3 -19.84 6.46 24.86
C THR A 3 -19.14 7.67 24.26
N PRO A 4 -17.82 7.62 23.99
CA PRO A 4 -17.18 8.69 23.25
C PRO A 4 -17.70 8.63 21.81
N HIS A 5 -18.48 9.64 21.42
CA HIS A 5 -18.82 9.88 20.02
C HIS A 5 -17.51 10.18 19.29
N LEU A 6 -17.12 9.33 18.33
CA LEU A 6 -16.06 9.68 17.40
C LEU A 6 -16.50 10.98 16.67
N PRO A 7 -15.65 12.00 16.56
CA PRO A 7 -15.98 13.19 15.79
C PRO A 7 -16.27 12.77 14.35
N SER A 8 -17.47 13.08 13.88
CA SER A 8 -17.87 12.89 12.49
C SER A 8 -17.07 13.84 11.62
N HIS A 9 -15.94 13.36 11.10
CA HIS A 9 -15.25 14.04 10.02
C HIS A 9 -16.14 13.92 8.77
N PRO A 10 -16.58 15.03 8.16
CA PRO A 10 -17.42 14.98 6.97
C PRO A 10 -16.53 14.57 5.80
N GLN A 11 -16.32 13.26 5.61
CA GLN A 11 -16.06 12.74 4.28
C GLN A 11 -17.39 12.82 3.53
N GLU A 12 -17.37 13.39 2.33
CA GLU A 12 -18.46 13.12 1.39
C GLU A 12 -18.60 11.60 1.29
N PRO A 13 -19.80 11.03 1.47
CA PRO A 13 -19.98 9.59 1.39
C PRO A 13 -19.60 9.13 -0.02
N HIS A 14 -18.40 8.56 -0.14
CA HIS A 14 -17.87 8.00 -1.38
C HIS A 14 -17.77 6.48 -1.21
N PRO A 15 -18.47 5.69 -2.03
CA PRO A 15 -18.48 4.24 -1.88
C PRO A 15 -17.13 3.64 -2.26
N ILE A 16 -16.54 2.87 -1.34
CA ILE A 16 -15.33 2.09 -1.58
C ILE A 16 -15.73 0.79 -2.28
N ALA A 17 -15.32 0.62 -3.52
CA ALA A 17 -15.68 -0.55 -4.32
C ALA A 17 -14.52 -1.05 -5.18
N PRO A 18 -14.31 -2.38 -5.27
CA PRO A 18 -13.27 -2.95 -6.11
C PRO A 18 -13.55 -2.74 -7.60
N ARG A 19 -12.50 -2.38 -8.34
CA ARG A 19 -12.53 -2.26 -9.80
C ARG A 19 -11.77 -3.43 -10.42
N ARG A 20 -12.43 -4.25 -11.24
CA ARG A 20 -11.80 -5.42 -11.91
C ARG A 20 -10.90 -4.99 -13.07
N VAL A 21 -9.79 -4.32 -12.76
CA VAL A 21 -8.81 -3.86 -13.74
C VAL A 21 -7.93 -5.00 -14.26
N SER A 22 -7.27 -4.75 -15.38
CA SER A 22 -6.26 -5.62 -15.99
C SER A 22 -5.29 -4.76 -16.78
N PHE A 23 -4.02 -5.15 -16.78
CA PHE A 23 -2.95 -4.41 -17.46
C PHE A 23 -2.28 -5.31 -18.51
N ASP A 24 -1.93 -4.74 -19.66
CA ASP A 24 -1.17 -5.43 -20.72
C ASP A 24 0.31 -5.07 -20.61
N TRP A 25 1.10 -6.01 -20.10
CA TRP A 25 2.51 -5.82 -19.83
C TRP A 25 3.43 -6.06 -21.04
N HIS A 26 2.91 -6.55 -22.17
CA HIS A 26 3.74 -7.06 -23.27
C HIS A 26 4.81 -6.06 -23.74
N ALA A 27 4.48 -4.77 -23.78
CA ALA A 27 5.39 -3.70 -24.21
C ALA A 27 6.12 -2.99 -23.06
N THR A 28 5.78 -3.26 -21.80
CA THR A 28 6.35 -2.57 -20.64
C THR A 28 7.80 -3.00 -20.43
N PRO A 29 8.80 -2.11 -20.54
CA PRO A 29 10.20 -2.48 -20.31
C PRO A 29 10.50 -2.68 -18.82
N LEU A 30 11.52 -3.48 -18.51
CA LEU A 30 11.98 -3.71 -17.14
C LEU A 30 12.39 -2.39 -16.46
N LEU A 31 13.12 -1.55 -17.20
CA LEU A 31 13.41 -0.16 -16.85
C LEU A 31 12.32 0.75 -17.41
N TRP A 32 11.18 0.82 -16.73
CA TRP A 32 10.01 1.59 -17.13
C TRP A 32 10.12 3.09 -16.86
N ILE A 33 11.12 3.55 -16.11
CA ILE A 33 11.55 4.96 -16.13
C ILE A 33 12.85 5.02 -16.93
N PRO A 34 12.85 5.61 -18.14
CA PRO A 34 14.03 5.70 -18.99
C PRO A 34 15.24 6.28 -18.26
N ASP A 35 16.40 5.63 -18.39
CA ASP A 35 17.69 6.04 -17.79
C ASP A 35 17.72 6.21 -16.25
N GLU A 36 16.69 5.73 -15.53
CA GLU A 36 16.56 5.91 -14.07
C GLU A 36 16.39 4.57 -13.33
N PRO A 37 17.41 3.69 -13.33
CA PRO A 37 17.30 2.36 -12.73
C PRO A 37 17.07 2.40 -11.21
N THR A 38 17.63 3.40 -10.52
CA THR A 38 17.40 3.54 -9.08
C THR A 38 15.95 3.92 -8.78
N ALA A 39 15.36 4.86 -9.53
CA ALA A 39 13.96 5.24 -9.32
C ALA A 39 13.04 4.06 -9.66
N THR A 40 13.25 3.45 -10.83
CA THR A 40 12.49 2.27 -11.29
C THR A 40 12.48 1.18 -10.22
N HIS A 41 13.65 0.76 -9.73
CA HIS A 41 13.71 -0.35 -8.79
C HIS A 41 13.33 -0.01 -7.36
N VAL A 42 13.48 1.25 -6.93
CA VAL A 42 12.93 1.67 -5.64
C VAL A 42 11.40 1.60 -5.66
N ILE A 43 10.76 1.97 -6.78
CA ILE A 43 9.31 1.85 -6.92
C ILE A 43 8.89 0.38 -7.09
N ASN A 44 9.64 -0.42 -7.86
CA ASN A 44 9.32 -1.84 -8.05
C ASN A 44 9.31 -2.67 -6.75
N VAL A 45 9.91 -2.17 -5.67
CA VAL A 45 9.78 -2.78 -4.33
C VAL A 45 8.31 -2.93 -3.93
N LEU A 46 7.43 -2.01 -4.35
CA LEU A 46 5.98 -2.12 -4.13
C LEU A 46 5.46 -3.49 -4.57
N HIS A 47 5.81 -3.93 -5.78
CA HIS A 47 5.37 -5.24 -6.30
C HIS A 47 5.95 -6.42 -5.51
N LEU A 48 7.10 -6.26 -4.83
CA LEU A 48 7.67 -7.30 -3.98
C LEU A 48 6.95 -7.44 -2.64
N LEU A 49 6.36 -6.35 -2.12
CA LEU A 49 5.81 -6.27 -0.77
C LEU A 49 4.29 -6.41 -0.75
N LEU A 50 3.63 -5.65 -1.60
CA LEU A 50 2.18 -5.47 -1.58
C LEU A 50 1.41 -6.78 -1.77
N PRO A 51 1.72 -7.67 -2.73
CA PRO A 51 0.93 -8.89 -2.88
C PRO A 51 0.82 -9.73 -1.61
N ALA A 52 1.92 -9.90 -0.88
CA ALA A 52 1.90 -10.65 0.38
C ALA A 52 1.23 -9.86 1.51
N GLY A 53 1.47 -8.55 1.58
CA GLY A 53 0.91 -7.64 2.58
C GLY A 53 -0.61 -7.52 2.47
N GLU A 54 -1.14 -7.27 1.28
CA GLU A 54 -2.57 -7.03 1.04
C GLU A 54 -3.39 -8.32 1.22
N ARG A 55 -2.86 -9.48 0.79
CA ARG A 55 -3.44 -10.79 1.15
C ARG A 55 -3.51 -10.96 2.67
N TRP A 56 -2.49 -10.52 3.38
CA TRP A 56 -2.47 -10.54 4.84
C TRP A 56 -3.46 -9.54 5.45
N PHE A 57 -3.63 -8.34 4.87
CA PHE A 57 -4.63 -7.36 5.28
C PHE A 57 -6.04 -7.97 5.21
N VAL A 58 -6.40 -8.53 4.05
CA VAL A 58 -7.69 -9.20 3.84
C VAL A 58 -7.92 -10.30 4.87
N LYS A 59 -6.90 -11.10 5.17
CA LYS A 59 -7.00 -12.18 6.17
C LYS A 59 -7.26 -11.64 7.58
N VAL A 60 -6.50 -10.65 8.03
CA VAL A 60 -6.65 -10.05 9.36
C VAL A 60 -7.97 -9.30 9.48
N PHE A 61 -8.40 -8.60 8.43
CA PHE A 61 -9.66 -7.86 8.43
C PHE A 61 -10.85 -8.81 8.46
N LYS A 62 -10.78 -9.95 7.76
CA LYS A 62 -11.80 -10.99 7.84
C LYS A 62 -11.95 -11.55 9.27
N GLU A 63 -10.85 -11.72 9.99
CA GLU A 63 -10.85 -12.17 11.39
C GLU A 63 -11.52 -11.13 12.32
N ALA A 64 -11.28 -9.84 12.08
CA ALA A 64 -11.78 -8.77 12.92
C ALA A 64 -13.19 -8.25 12.51
N LEU A 65 -13.64 -8.50 11.28
CA LEU A 65 -14.94 -8.05 10.74
C LEU A 65 -16.15 -8.37 11.64
N PRO A 66 -16.26 -9.56 12.28
CA PRO A 66 -17.35 -9.85 13.20
C PRO A 66 -17.38 -8.95 14.45
N LEU A 67 -16.27 -8.28 14.78
CA LEU A 67 -16.16 -7.36 15.93
C LEU A 67 -16.63 -5.94 15.59
N VAL A 68 -16.82 -5.62 14.31
CA VAL A 68 -17.30 -4.33 13.85
C VAL A 68 -18.81 -4.23 14.09
N ARG A 69 -19.24 -3.15 14.75
CA ARG A 69 -20.64 -2.91 15.13
C ARG A 69 -21.29 -1.77 14.37
N ASP A 70 -20.47 -0.90 13.80
CA ASP A 70 -20.92 0.19 12.93
C ASP A 70 -21.15 -0.38 11.52
N GLU A 71 -22.35 -0.20 10.97
CA GLU A 71 -22.73 -0.77 9.67
C GLU A 71 -22.03 -0.06 8.50
N GLN A 72 -21.73 1.23 8.61
CA GLN A 72 -21.01 1.96 7.59
C GLN A 72 -19.55 1.50 7.54
N LEU A 73 -18.87 1.45 8.68
CA LEU A 73 -17.50 0.91 8.78
C LEU A 73 -17.44 -0.54 8.32
N ARG A 74 -18.45 -1.36 8.61
CA ARG A 74 -18.50 -2.74 8.10
C ARG A 74 -18.60 -2.77 6.57
N THR A 75 -19.32 -1.84 5.97
CA THR A 75 -19.42 -1.71 4.51
C THR A 75 -18.09 -1.27 3.92
N ASP A 76 -17.46 -0.26 4.49
CA ASP A 76 -16.18 0.28 4.04
C ASP A 76 -15.06 -0.76 4.16
N VAL A 77 -15.01 -1.52 5.26
CA VAL A 77 -14.06 -2.63 5.46
C VAL A 77 -14.24 -3.71 4.39
N LYS A 78 -15.47 -4.01 3.97
CA LYS A 78 -15.70 -4.97 2.88
C LYS A 78 -15.25 -4.43 1.53
N GLY A 79 -15.47 -3.13 1.29
CA GLY A 79 -14.99 -2.42 0.10
C GLY A 79 -13.46 -2.47 -0.01
N PHE A 80 -12.79 -2.05 1.07
CA PHE A 80 -11.35 -2.14 1.27
C PHE A 80 -10.83 -3.55 0.97
N MET A 81 -11.35 -4.58 1.65
CA MET A 81 -10.92 -5.97 1.42
C MET A 81 -11.07 -6.42 -0.05
N GLY A 82 -12.05 -5.87 -0.78
CA GLY A 82 -12.21 -6.12 -2.21
C GLY A 82 -11.15 -5.44 -3.07
N GLN A 83 -10.85 -4.16 -2.78
CA GLN A 83 -9.80 -3.40 -3.48
C GLN A 83 -8.43 -4.05 -3.25
N GLU A 84 -8.06 -4.30 -2.00
CA GLU A 84 -6.83 -4.99 -1.58
C GLU A 84 -6.63 -6.35 -2.26
N ALA A 85 -7.70 -7.15 -2.36
CA ALA A 85 -7.63 -8.42 -3.05
C ALA A 85 -7.33 -8.24 -4.55
N THR A 86 -7.81 -7.14 -5.14
CA THR A 86 -7.54 -6.81 -6.54
C THR A 86 -6.14 -6.24 -6.72
N HIS A 87 -5.70 -5.32 -5.86
CA HIS A 87 -4.33 -4.81 -5.82
C HIS A 87 -3.31 -5.95 -5.78
N SER A 88 -3.54 -6.93 -4.90
CA SER A 88 -2.61 -8.04 -4.74
C SER A 88 -2.45 -8.84 -6.02
N VAL A 89 -3.54 -9.04 -6.75
CA VAL A 89 -3.51 -9.75 -8.03
C VAL A 89 -2.73 -8.94 -9.06
N GLN A 90 -3.03 -7.65 -9.22
CA GLN A 90 -2.37 -6.82 -10.23
C GLN A 90 -0.87 -6.66 -9.95
N HIS A 91 -0.47 -6.41 -8.70
CA HIS A 91 0.94 -6.37 -8.33
C HIS A 91 1.65 -7.72 -8.54
N SER A 92 0.97 -8.85 -8.33
CA SER A 92 1.51 -10.17 -8.67
C SER A 92 1.76 -10.34 -10.16
N THR A 93 0.89 -9.82 -11.04
CA THR A 93 1.14 -9.89 -12.50
C THR A 93 2.39 -9.13 -12.93
N VAL A 94 2.76 -8.05 -12.22
CA VAL A 94 4.04 -7.35 -12.45
C VAL A 94 5.23 -8.23 -12.09
N LEU A 95 5.14 -9.03 -11.01
CA LEU A 95 6.22 -9.94 -10.64
C LEU A 95 6.43 -11.02 -11.72
N ASP A 96 5.35 -11.56 -12.28
CA ASP A 96 5.42 -12.51 -13.40
C ASP A 96 6.08 -11.86 -14.62
N HIS A 97 5.74 -10.61 -14.91
CA HIS A 97 6.36 -9.83 -15.98
C HIS A 97 7.86 -9.60 -15.77
N LEU A 98 8.28 -9.19 -14.57
CA LEU A 98 9.70 -9.04 -14.23
C LEU A 98 10.46 -10.36 -14.39
N ALA A 99 9.84 -11.49 -14.00
CA ALA A 99 10.43 -12.81 -14.19
C ALA A 99 10.59 -13.18 -15.66
N HIS A 100 9.59 -12.89 -16.52
CA HIS A 100 9.70 -13.08 -17.97
C HIS A 100 10.84 -12.26 -18.60
N GLN A 101 11.17 -11.12 -18.01
CA GLN A 101 12.28 -10.26 -18.44
C GLN A 101 13.64 -10.67 -17.83
N GLY A 102 13.69 -11.78 -17.08
CA GLY A 102 14.93 -12.34 -16.52
C GLY A 102 15.29 -11.86 -15.12
N LEU A 103 14.41 -11.11 -14.43
CA LEU A 103 14.62 -10.64 -13.06
C LEU A 103 13.91 -11.56 -12.06
N ASP A 104 14.63 -12.53 -11.49
CA ASP A 104 14.07 -13.44 -10.48
C ASP A 104 13.86 -12.74 -9.12
N THR A 105 12.60 -12.54 -8.76
CA THR A 105 12.17 -11.93 -7.50
C THR A 105 11.84 -12.95 -6.41
N ALA A 106 11.79 -14.24 -6.73
CA ALA A 106 11.31 -15.29 -5.82
C ALA A 106 12.12 -15.42 -4.52
N PRO A 107 13.47 -15.29 -4.51
CA PRO A 107 14.23 -15.28 -3.26
C PRO A 107 13.88 -14.15 -2.31
N TYR A 108 13.45 -13.00 -2.83
CA TYR A 108 13.01 -11.88 -2.01
C TYR A 108 11.59 -12.13 -1.51
N THR A 109 10.65 -12.42 -2.40
CA THR A 109 9.22 -12.58 -2.06
C THR A 109 8.98 -13.73 -1.09
N ARG A 110 9.73 -14.83 -1.18
CA ARG A 110 9.67 -15.91 -0.17
C ARG A 110 9.95 -15.44 1.26
N ARG A 111 10.82 -14.45 1.46
CA ARG A 111 11.10 -13.89 2.80
C ARG A 111 9.96 -12.98 3.27
N VAL A 112 9.37 -12.23 2.36
CA VAL A 112 8.19 -11.40 2.64
C VAL A 112 6.98 -12.27 2.97
N ASP A 113 6.73 -13.34 2.20
CA ASP A 113 5.70 -14.32 2.49
C ASP A 113 5.91 -14.96 3.87
N PHE A 114 7.16 -15.30 4.22
CA PHE A 114 7.46 -15.82 5.56
C PHE A 114 7.15 -14.81 6.67
N LEU A 115 7.50 -13.53 6.48
CA LEU A 115 7.19 -12.45 7.43
C LEU A 115 5.67 -12.39 7.70
N PHE A 116 4.84 -12.31 6.65
CA PHE A 116 3.40 -12.18 6.82
C PHE A 116 2.71 -13.48 7.26
N ALA A 117 3.13 -14.63 6.72
CA ALA A 117 2.49 -15.91 7.01
C ALA A 117 2.88 -16.50 8.37
N ARG A 118 4.12 -16.27 8.82
CA ARG A 118 4.65 -16.89 10.06
C ARG A 118 4.82 -15.87 11.17
N LEU A 119 5.52 -14.76 10.93
CA LEU A 119 5.83 -13.80 12.00
C LEU A 119 4.62 -12.92 12.35
N LEU A 120 3.78 -12.62 11.36
CA LEU A 120 2.54 -11.85 11.53
C LEU A 120 1.28 -12.71 11.31
N GLY A 121 1.42 -14.04 11.37
CA GLY A 121 0.35 -15.00 11.13
C GLY A 121 -0.75 -15.02 12.20
N GLU A 122 -1.57 -16.08 12.22
CA GLU A 122 -2.71 -16.18 13.17
C GLU A 122 -2.27 -16.30 14.63
N GLN A 123 -1.10 -16.90 14.87
CA GLN A 123 -0.56 -17.10 16.22
C GLN A 123 0.61 -16.15 16.46
N PRO A 124 0.77 -15.63 17.69
CA PRO A 124 1.95 -14.86 18.06
C PRO A 124 3.24 -15.66 17.78
N PRO A 125 4.26 -15.04 17.17
CA PRO A 125 5.50 -15.73 16.88
C PRO A 125 6.26 -16.07 18.17
N PHE A 126 7.14 -17.08 18.09
CA PHE A 126 8.09 -17.44 19.15
C PHE A 126 7.48 -17.72 20.53
N GLY A 127 6.19 -18.08 20.60
CA GLY A 127 5.51 -18.38 21.86
C GLY A 127 5.28 -17.16 22.75
N LEU A 128 5.22 -15.95 22.16
CA LEU A 128 4.88 -14.74 22.91
C LEU A 128 3.58 -14.94 23.71
N PRO A 129 3.55 -14.56 25.00
CA PRO A 129 2.42 -14.82 25.90
C PRO A 129 1.27 -13.81 25.68
N LEU A 130 0.83 -13.66 24.43
CA LEU A 130 -0.30 -12.81 24.05
C LEU A 130 -1.54 -13.65 23.81
N THR A 131 -2.69 -13.15 24.25
CA THR A 131 -3.97 -13.75 23.86
C THR A 131 -4.20 -13.53 22.37
N GLY A 132 -4.98 -14.40 21.72
CA GLY A 132 -5.34 -14.23 20.31
C GLY A 132 -5.97 -12.87 20.01
N GLN A 133 -6.77 -12.33 20.96
CA GLN A 133 -7.38 -11.01 20.83
C GLN A 133 -6.37 -9.86 20.88
N GLU A 134 -5.40 -9.89 21.81
CA GLU A 134 -4.35 -8.85 21.84
C GLU A 134 -3.43 -8.95 20.62
N TRP A 135 -3.19 -10.17 20.13
CA TRP A 135 -2.45 -10.38 18.90
C TRP A 135 -3.17 -9.83 17.67
N LEU A 136 -4.48 -10.06 17.54
CA LEU A 136 -5.29 -9.44 16.49
C LEU A 136 -5.25 -7.92 16.56
N ARG A 137 -5.41 -7.34 17.76
CA ARG A 137 -5.32 -5.89 17.97
C ARG A 137 -3.97 -5.30 17.59
N PHE A 138 -2.89 -6.05 17.81
CA PHE A 138 -1.55 -5.63 17.39
C PHE A 138 -1.38 -5.72 15.86
N ARG A 139 -1.82 -6.80 15.23
CA ARG A 139 -1.81 -6.92 13.75
C ARG A 139 -2.60 -5.79 13.09
N LEU A 140 -3.76 -5.44 13.61
CA LEU A 140 -4.55 -4.29 13.14
C LEU A 140 -3.82 -2.96 13.31
N SER A 141 -3.04 -2.77 14.39
CA SER A 141 -2.25 -1.54 14.56
C SER A 141 -1.07 -1.46 13.58
N LEU A 142 -0.52 -2.60 13.18
CA LEU A 142 0.48 -2.68 12.11
C LEU A 142 -0.13 -2.33 10.76
N ILE A 143 -1.31 -2.87 10.41
CA ILE A 143 -2.00 -2.54 9.16
C ILE A 143 -2.29 -1.03 9.09
N ALA A 144 -2.90 -0.46 10.12
CA ALA A 144 -3.16 0.98 10.18
C ALA A 144 -1.88 1.83 10.05
N ALA A 145 -0.73 1.34 10.54
CA ALA A 145 0.55 2.01 10.38
C ALA A 145 1.17 1.82 8.99
N ILE A 146 0.93 0.70 8.30
CA ILE A 146 1.39 0.48 6.91
C ILE A 146 0.56 1.35 5.97
N GLU A 147 -0.76 1.33 6.14
CA GLU A 147 -1.74 2.12 5.38
C GLU A 147 -1.47 3.62 5.45
N GLN A 148 -0.90 4.07 6.57
CA GLN A 148 -0.41 5.43 6.68
C GLN A 148 0.64 5.79 5.62
N PHE A 149 1.55 4.87 5.32
CA PHE A 149 2.60 5.09 4.33
C PHE A 149 2.07 4.89 2.92
N THR A 150 1.20 3.90 2.68
CA THR A 150 0.60 3.68 1.35
C THR A 150 -0.29 4.85 0.95
N ALA A 151 -1.09 5.43 1.86
CA ALA A 151 -1.86 6.64 1.58
C ALA A 151 -0.96 7.84 1.20
N VAL A 152 0.18 8.02 1.87
CA VAL A 152 1.15 9.09 1.55
C VAL A 152 1.83 8.85 0.19
N LEU A 153 2.18 7.59 -0.12
CA LEU A 153 2.76 7.23 -1.41
C LEU A 153 1.73 7.33 -2.54
N GLY A 154 0.49 6.95 -2.27
CA GLY A 154 -0.64 7.02 -3.18
C GLY A 154 -0.96 8.45 -3.57
N ASP A 155 -1.03 9.35 -2.59
CA ASP A 155 -1.19 10.79 -2.86
C ASP A 155 0.00 11.35 -3.66
N TRP A 156 1.23 10.99 -3.29
CA TRP A 156 2.42 11.45 -4.00
C TRP A 156 2.43 11.05 -5.48
N VAL A 157 2.10 9.81 -5.82
CA VAL A 157 2.20 9.33 -7.21
C VAL A 157 1.17 9.95 -8.15
N LEU A 158 0.02 10.38 -7.60
CA LEU A 158 -1.00 11.09 -8.38
C LEU A 158 -0.49 12.42 -8.92
N ASP A 159 0.29 13.16 -8.12
CA ASP A 159 0.80 14.49 -8.45
C ASP A 159 2.31 14.50 -8.76
N ALA A 160 2.93 13.34 -9.00
CA ALA A 160 4.36 13.21 -9.27
C ALA A 160 4.78 13.71 -10.68
N GLU A 161 4.80 15.04 -10.89
CA GLU A 161 5.18 15.65 -12.17
C GLU A 161 6.59 15.27 -12.65
N GLY A 162 7.48 14.92 -11.71
CA GLY A 162 8.82 14.43 -12.03
C GLY A 162 8.76 13.12 -12.81
N LEU A 163 7.84 12.21 -12.45
CA LEU A 163 7.57 11.01 -13.23
C LEU A 163 7.04 11.39 -14.61
N ASP A 164 6.02 12.25 -14.71
CA ASP A 164 5.46 12.62 -16.02
C ASP A 164 6.52 13.18 -16.99
N ARG A 165 7.43 14.02 -16.49
CA ARG A 165 8.53 14.59 -17.29
C ARG A 165 9.58 13.57 -17.72
N ALA A 166 9.73 12.46 -16.99
CA ALA A 166 10.70 11.42 -17.29
C ALA A 166 10.26 10.46 -18.40
N GLY A 167 9.01 10.57 -18.89
CA GLY A 167 8.47 9.71 -19.94
C GLY A 167 8.39 8.22 -19.55
N PRO A 168 7.79 7.86 -18.41
CA PRO A 168 7.69 6.47 -17.96
C PRO A 168 6.75 5.67 -18.84
N ASP A 169 6.85 4.34 -18.74
CA ASP A 169 5.88 3.43 -19.33
C ASP A 169 4.45 3.76 -18.84
N PRO A 170 3.49 3.98 -19.75
CA PRO A 170 2.15 4.42 -19.37
C PRO A 170 1.35 3.34 -18.65
N VAL A 171 1.62 2.05 -18.91
CA VAL A 171 0.89 0.94 -18.27
C VAL A 171 1.33 0.81 -16.81
N MET A 172 2.64 0.86 -16.56
CA MET A 172 3.16 0.83 -15.19
C MET A 172 2.71 2.05 -14.39
N LEU A 173 2.75 3.25 -14.99
CA LEU A 173 2.29 4.46 -14.32
C LEU A 173 0.78 4.42 -14.03
N ASP A 174 -0.03 3.87 -14.94
CA ASP A 174 -1.47 3.70 -14.70
C ASP A 174 -1.75 2.76 -13.54
N LEU A 175 -1.05 1.61 -13.43
CA LEU A 175 -1.19 0.71 -12.28
C LEU A 175 -0.86 1.44 -10.97
N LEU A 176 0.28 2.14 -10.92
CA LEU A 176 0.72 2.81 -9.70
C LEU A 176 -0.24 3.93 -9.27
N ARG A 177 -0.76 4.71 -10.22
CA ARG A 177 -1.72 5.79 -9.93
C ARG A 177 -3.13 5.26 -9.66
N TRP A 178 -3.56 4.18 -10.31
CA TRP A 178 -4.83 3.51 -10.01
C TRP A 178 -4.82 3.01 -8.56
N HIS A 179 -3.78 2.27 -8.19
CA HIS A 179 -3.61 1.80 -6.82
C HIS A 179 -3.49 3.00 -5.86
N GLY A 180 -2.61 3.96 -6.14
CA GLY A 180 -2.45 5.15 -5.30
C GLY A 180 -3.73 5.96 -5.09
N ALA A 181 -4.62 6.03 -6.09
CA ALA A 181 -5.93 6.63 -5.94
C ALA A 181 -6.86 5.81 -5.04
N GLU A 182 -6.86 4.48 -5.13
CA GLU A 182 -7.62 3.62 -4.22
C GLU A 182 -7.06 3.69 -2.78
N GLU A 183 -5.74 3.78 -2.60
CA GLU A 183 -5.12 4.05 -1.30
C GLU A 183 -5.63 5.34 -0.65
N VAL A 184 -5.81 6.39 -1.46
CA VAL A 184 -6.43 7.63 -1.00
C VAL A 184 -7.92 7.41 -0.74
N GLU A 185 -8.65 6.69 -1.59
CA GLU A 185 -10.08 6.38 -1.44
C GLU A 185 -10.38 5.74 -0.08
N HIS A 186 -9.56 4.76 0.33
CA HIS A 186 -9.78 3.97 1.55
C HIS A 186 -8.88 4.31 2.75
N ARG A 187 -8.07 5.38 2.66
CA ARG A 187 -7.06 5.80 3.65
C ARG A 187 -7.48 5.78 5.13
N ALA A 188 -8.77 5.97 5.42
CA ALA A 188 -9.29 5.99 6.78
C ALA A 188 -9.67 4.59 7.30
N VAL A 189 -9.99 3.63 6.42
CA VAL A 189 -10.65 2.37 6.79
C VAL A 189 -9.84 1.55 7.77
N ALA A 190 -8.54 1.37 7.52
CA ALA A 190 -7.69 0.58 8.42
C ALA A 190 -7.52 1.23 9.80
N PHE A 191 -7.43 2.57 9.82
CA PHE A 191 -7.36 3.32 11.06
C PHE A 191 -8.66 3.23 11.86
N ASP A 192 -9.81 3.38 11.20
CA ASP A 192 -11.13 3.32 11.82
C ASP A 192 -11.45 1.91 12.32
N MET A 193 -11.09 0.90 11.53
CA MET A 193 -11.14 -0.50 11.93
C MET A 193 -10.35 -0.74 13.21
N TYR A 194 -9.12 -0.22 13.27
CA TYR A 194 -8.27 -0.31 14.44
C TYR A 194 -8.84 0.49 15.64
N GLN A 195 -9.35 1.69 15.42
CA GLN A 195 -9.95 2.51 16.48
C GLN A 195 -11.18 1.84 17.09
N HIS A 196 -12.01 1.22 16.24
CA HIS A 196 -13.25 0.52 16.63
C HIS A 196 -12.98 -0.77 17.39
N THR A 197 -12.02 -1.59 16.93
CA THR A 197 -11.77 -2.94 17.49
C THR A 197 -10.56 -3.02 18.42
N GLY A 198 -9.75 -1.97 18.46
CA GLY A 198 -8.48 -1.87 19.17
C GLY A 198 -8.58 -1.78 20.68
N GLY A 199 -9.73 -2.01 21.30
CA GLY A 199 -9.90 -1.96 22.76
C GLY A 199 -9.83 -0.54 23.34
N PRO A 200 -9.81 -0.40 24.67
CA PRO A 200 -9.87 0.91 25.33
C PRO A 200 -8.51 1.64 25.33
N ASP A 201 -8.59 2.97 25.45
CA ASP A 201 -7.43 3.78 25.84
C ASP A 201 -7.11 3.59 27.33
N PRO A 202 -5.83 3.70 27.76
CA PRO A 202 -4.65 4.12 26.98
C PRO A 202 -3.97 3.00 26.18
N ALA A 203 -4.35 1.74 26.38
CA ALA A 203 -3.69 0.58 25.78
C ALA A 203 -3.77 0.60 24.24
N ARG A 204 -4.90 1.05 23.67
CA ARG A 204 -5.05 1.26 22.23
C ARG A 204 -4.01 2.25 21.71
N TYR A 205 -3.95 3.47 22.24
CA TYR A 205 -2.92 4.42 21.81
C TYR A 205 -1.47 3.88 21.92
N LEU A 206 -1.14 3.15 23.00
CA LEU A 206 0.20 2.54 23.13
C LEU A 206 0.48 1.51 22.04
N ARG A 207 -0.50 0.65 21.70
CA ARG A 207 -0.39 -0.30 20.59
C ARG A 207 -0.26 0.36 19.23
N ARG A 208 -0.90 1.52 19.02
CA ARG A 208 -0.74 2.35 17.81
C ARG A 208 0.69 2.85 17.68
N ALA A 209 1.25 3.40 18.76
CA ALA A 209 2.63 3.89 18.79
C ALA A 209 3.63 2.75 18.58
N LEU A 210 3.42 1.60 19.25
CA LEU A 210 4.24 0.42 19.06
C LEU A 210 4.15 -0.13 17.64
N GLY A 211 2.94 -0.16 17.06
CA GLY A 211 2.73 -0.58 15.67
C GLY A 211 3.55 0.26 14.70
N MET A 212 3.49 1.59 14.81
CA MET A 212 4.32 2.50 14.01
C MET A 212 5.82 2.30 14.27
N ALA A 213 6.24 2.13 15.53
CA ALA A 213 7.63 1.91 15.90
C ALA A 213 8.21 0.59 15.35
N VAL A 214 7.37 -0.42 15.08
CA VAL A 214 7.75 -1.65 14.40
C VAL A 214 7.68 -1.48 12.89
N THR A 215 6.57 -0.95 12.37
CA THR A 215 6.32 -0.82 10.93
C THR A 215 7.37 0.05 10.24
N ALA A 216 7.65 1.26 10.74
CA ALA A 216 8.55 2.20 10.08
C ALA A 216 9.98 1.64 9.83
N PRO A 217 10.70 1.10 10.82
CA PRO A 217 12.03 0.53 10.58
C PRO A 217 11.99 -0.75 9.73
N VAL A 218 10.97 -1.60 9.89
CA VAL A 218 10.83 -2.82 9.08
C VAL A 218 10.59 -2.47 7.62
N LEU A 219 9.68 -1.53 7.32
CA LEU A 219 9.45 -1.06 5.96
C LEU A 219 10.70 -0.42 5.37
N LEU A 220 11.40 0.45 6.13
CA LEU A 220 12.65 1.06 5.65
C LEU A 220 13.71 0.01 5.30
N TYR A 221 13.86 -1.02 6.14
CA TYR A 221 14.78 -2.13 5.89
C TYR A 221 14.38 -2.91 4.63
N LEU A 222 13.12 -3.33 4.53
CA LEU A 222 12.61 -4.08 3.38
C LEU A 222 12.77 -3.27 2.09
N TRP A 223 12.52 -1.97 2.12
CA TRP A 223 12.68 -1.10 0.95
C TRP A 223 14.11 -0.97 0.49
N GLY A 224 15.04 -0.68 1.41
CA GLY A 224 16.45 -0.59 1.10
C GLY A 224 17.02 -1.91 0.59
N TRP A 225 16.64 -3.01 1.23
CA TRP A 225 17.05 -4.36 0.80
C TRP A 225 16.44 -4.73 -0.56
N GLY A 226 15.17 -4.40 -0.81
CA GLY A 226 14.46 -4.68 -2.07
C GLY A 226 15.05 -3.92 -3.24
N ALA A 227 15.28 -2.61 -3.07
CA ALA A 227 15.92 -1.79 -4.09
C ALA A 227 17.34 -2.30 -4.40
N ALA A 228 18.12 -2.65 -3.37
CA ALA A 228 19.45 -3.23 -3.55
C ALA A 228 19.42 -4.61 -4.21
N TYR A 229 18.40 -5.42 -3.90
CA TYR A 229 18.20 -6.73 -4.51
C TYR A 229 17.88 -6.59 -5.99
N LEU A 230 16.89 -5.78 -6.36
CA LEU A 230 16.45 -5.58 -7.74
C LEU A 230 17.58 -5.01 -8.61
N LEU A 231 18.24 -3.94 -8.16
CA LEU A 231 19.38 -3.33 -8.88
C LEU A 231 20.53 -4.32 -9.13
N ARG A 232 20.74 -5.28 -8.22
CA ARG A 232 21.81 -6.27 -8.33
C ARG A 232 21.46 -7.43 -9.27
N HIS A 233 20.18 -7.75 -9.42
CA HIS A 233 19.71 -8.89 -10.19
C HIS A 233 19.10 -8.48 -11.55
N ASP A 234 19.01 -7.19 -11.85
CA ASP A 234 18.59 -6.71 -13.16
C ASP A 234 19.59 -7.15 -14.25
N PRO A 235 19.16 -7.96 -15.24
CA PRO A 235 20.02 -8.43 -16.31
C PRO A 235 20.44 -7.35 -17.32
N GLN A 236 19.76 -6.20 -17.35
CA GLN A 236 20.06 -5.07 -18.24
C GLN A 236 21.14 -4.14 -17.66
N LEU A 237 21.42 -4.25 -16.35
CA LEU A 237 22.40 -3.42 -15.68
C LEU A 237 23.78 -4.08 -15.63
N ALA A 238 24.82 -3.24 -15.60
CA ALA A 238 26.17 -3.72 -15.35
C ALA A 238 26.23 -4.46 -14.00
N ALA A 239 26.98 -5.56 -13.92
CA ALA A 239 27.09 -6.43 -12.73
C ALA A 239 27.56 -5.74 -11.42
N ARG A 240 27.87 -4.43 -11.46
CA ARG A 240 28.25 -3.60 -10.32
C ARG A 240 27.20 -2.57 -9.90
N SER A 241 26.02 -2.54 -10.53
CA SER A 241 24.92 -1.67 -10.12
C SER A 241 24.51 -2.00 -8.69
N ARG A 242 24.64 -1.00 -7.82
CA ARG A 242 24.36 -1.12 -6.39
C ARG A 242 23.51 0.06 -5.96
N TYR A 243 22.56 -0.23 -5.07
CA TYR A 243 21.85 0.83 -4.39
C TYR A 243 22.83 1.76 -3.67
N SER A 244 22.64 3.07 -3.85
CA SER A 244 23.37 4.08 -3.11
C SER A 244 22.44 5.23 -2.74
N LEU A 245 22.63 5.78 -1.53
CA LEU A 245 21.87 6.95 -1.09
C LEU A 245 22.10 8.16 -2.01
N ARG A 246 23.25 8.24 -2.68
CA ARG A 246 23.55 9.31 -3.64
C ARG A 246 22.62 9.25 -4.85
N ALA A 247 22.47 8.06 -5.45
CA ALA A 247 21.58 7.86 -6.60
C ALA A 247 20.11 8.01 -6.20
N HIS A 248 19.72 7.49 -5.03
CA HIS A 248 18.38 7.69 -4.48
C HIS A 248 18.06 9.19 -4.30
N ASN A 249 18.96 9.94 -3.66
CA ASN A 249 18.78 11.38 -3.47
C ASN A 249 18.78 12.15 -4.80
N GLN A 250 19.46 11.66 -5.83
CA GLN A 250 19.37 12.23 -7.17
C GLN A 250 17.99 12.01 -7.79
N ALA A 251 17.43 10.82 -7.68
CA ALA A 251 16.06 10.53 -8.13
C ALA A 251 15.02 11.36 -7.37
N VAL A 252 15.19 11.55 -6.04
CA VAL A 252 14.36 12.47 -5.24
C VAL A 252 14.45 13.91 -5.77
N ARG A 253 15.65 14.42 -6.06
CA ARG A 253 15.83 15.77 -6.63
C ARG A 253 15.17 15.94 -8.01
N LYS A 254 15.06 14.87 -8.78
CA LYS A 254 14.36 14.87 -10.08
C LYS A 254 12.83 14.75 -9.93
N GLY A 255 12.32 14.51 -8.72
CA GLY A 255 10.90 14.27 -8.45
C GLY A 255 10.43 12.87 -8.84
N LEU A 256 11.33 11.91 -8.97
CA LEU A 256 11.02 10.52 -9.34
C LEU A 256 10.75 9.63 -8.13
N LEU A 257 11.06 10.11 -6.93
CA LEU A 257 10.83 9.44 -5.65
C LEU A 257 10.35 10.47 -4.63
N PRO A 258 9.52 10.06 -3.64
CA PRO A 258 9.10 10.94 -2.56
C PRO A 258 10.30 11.39 -1.73
N THR A 259 10.20 12.58 -1.15
CA THR A 259 11.27 13.09 -0.28
C THR A 259 11.30 12.34 1.05
N TRP A 260 12.50 12.19 1.64
CA TRP A 260 12.64 11.67 3.00
C TRP A 260 11.84 12.46 4.04
N ARG A 261 11.62 13.76 3.79
CA ARG A 261 10.82 14.63 4.65
C ARG A 261 9.34 14.28 4.57
N GLU A 262 8.79 14.03 3.38
CA GLU A 262 7.38 13.63 3.21
C GLU A 262 7.11 12.30 3.92
N LEU A 263 7.95 11.29 3.66
CA LEU A 263 7.86 9.98 4.31
C LEU A 263 8.04 10.08 5.84
N GLY A 264 9.07 10.80 6.28
CA GLY A 264 9.38 10.97 7.69
C GLY A 264 8.33 11.77 8.46
N ALA A 265 7.66 12.72 7.81
CA ALA A 265 6.61 13.52 8.43
C ALA A 265 5.30 12.74 8.65
N ALA A 266 5.10 11.62 7.96
CA ALA A 266 3.95 10.73 8.18
C ALA A 266 3.92 10.16 9.62
N ILE A 267 5.10 9.85 10.17
CA ILE A 267 5.24 9.26 11.53
C ILE A 267 4.71 10.21 12.63
N PRO A 268 5.23 11.43 12.80
CA PRO A 268 4.74 12.33 13.84
C PRO A 268 3.30 12.78 13.59
N ARG A 269 2.82 12.87 12.33
CA ARG A 269 1.40 13.12 12.05
C ARG A 269 0.55 11.97 12.59
N TYR A 270 0.87 10.73 12.24
CA TYR A 270 0.19 9.53 12.69
C TYR A 270 0.25 9.32 14.21
N LEU A 271 1.19 9.89 14.94
CA LEU A 271 1.24 9.76 16.40
C LEU A 271 0.45 10.85 17.15
N ARG A 272 -0.06 11.88 16.45
CA ARG A 272 -0.89 12.92 17.11
C ARG A 272 -2.20 12.33 17.63
N ARG A 273 -2.62 12.77 18.81
CA ARG A 273 -3.88 12.34 19.44
C ARG A 273 -5.12 12.76 18.64
N SER A 274 -5.05 13.89 17.97
CA SER A 274 -6.13 14.44 17.12
C SER A 274 -6.09 13.95 15.67
N TYR A 275 -5.19 13.02 15.35
CA TYR A 275 -4.98 12.56 13.98
C TYR A 275 -6.12 11.68 13.48
N HIS A 276 -6.52 11.91 12.23
CA HIS A 276 -7.39 11.04 11.44
C HIS A 276 -6.88 10.98 9.98
N PRO A 277 -6.76 9.81 9.33
CA PRO A 277 -6.21 9.72 7.97
C PRO A 277 -7.02 10.42 6.88
N SER A 278 -8.29 10.77 7.13
CA SER A 278 -9.11 11.50 6.16
C SER A 278 -8.47 12.82 5.68
N GLN A 279 -7.55 13.38 6.46
CA GLN A 279 -6.78 14.59 6.14
C GLN A 279 -5.58 14.35 5.21
N GLU A 280 -5.18 13.09 4.98
CA GLU A 280 -4.09 12.75 4.07
C GLU A 280 -4.63 12.62 2.65
N GLY A 281 -3.97 13.27 1.69
CA GLY A 281 -4.35 13.26 0.29
C GLY A 281 -5.73 13.81 -0.08
N SER A 282 -5.95 13.97 -1.39
CA SER A 282 -7.18 14.54 -1.92
C SER A 282 -8.10 13.47 -2.51
N LEU A 283 -9.24 13.20 -1.86
CA LEU A 283 -10.27 12.31 -2.40
C LEU A 283 -10.73 12.78 -3.80
N ARG A 284 -10.84 14.09 -4.00
CA ARG A 284 -11.20 14.69 -5.28
C ARG A 284 -10.18 14.35 -6.37
N THR A 285 -8.88 14.47 -6.09
CA THR A 285 -7.81 14.12 -7.05
C THR A 285 -7.83 12.62 -7.35
N ALA A 286 -7.97 11.78 -6.32
CA ALA A 286 -8.06 10.33 -6.49
C ALA A 286 -9.24 9.91 -7.37
N VAL A 287 -10.44 10.41 -7.08
CA VAL A 287 -11.65 10.12 -7.88
C VAL A 287 -11.52 10.65 -9.30
N ALA A 288 -10.94 11.84 -9.48
CA ALA A 288 -10.67 12.39 -10.82
C ALA A 288 -9.72 11.49 -11.62
N TYR A 289 -8.65 10.99 -10.99
CA TYR A 289 -7.74 10.05 -11.64
C TYR A 289 -8.45 8.75 -12.01
N LEU A 290 -9.18 8.13 -11.08
CA LEU A 290 -9.91 6.88 -11.31
C LEU A 290 -10.93 6.98 -12.44
N ALA A 291 -11.55 8.15 -12.64
CA ALA A 291 -12.44 8.41 -13.76
C ALA A 291 -11.72 8.47 -15.12
N SER A 292 -10.43 8.80 -15.13
CA SER A 292 -9.60 8.95 -16.33
C SER A 292 -8.66 7.77 -16.59
N SER A 293 -8.39 6.93 -15.59
CA SER A 293 -7.50 5.76 -15.68
C SER A 293 -7.93 4.83 -16.82
N PRO A 294 -7.05 4.54 -17.79
CA PRO A 294 -7.33 3.58 -18.86
C PRO A 294 -7.84 2.23 -18.35
N ALA A 295 -7.16 1.65 -17.35
CA ALA A 295 -7.54 0.36 -16.79
C ALA A 295 -8.90 0.41 -16.07
N ALA A 296 -9.15 1.46 -15.26
CA ALA A 296 -10.42 1.61 -14.55
C ALA A 296 -11.61 1.83 -15.51
N ARG A 297 -11.42 2.63 -16.57
CA ARG A 297 -12.43 2.85 -17.61
C ARG A 297 -12.74 1.58 -18.41
N ALA A 298 -11.72 0.79 -18.74
CA ALA A 298 -11.90 -0.48 -19.42
C ALA A 298 -12.74 -1.46 -18.57
N ALA A 299 -12.44 -1.55 -17.26
CA ALA A 299 -13.18 -2.37 -16.31
C ALA A 299 -14.66 -1.95 -16.20
N ALA A 300 -14.93 -0.65 -16.07
CA ALA A 300 -16.29 -0.11 -16.00
C ALA A 300 -17.09 -0.41 -17.29
N GLY A 301 -16.47 -0.25 -18.46
CA GLY A 301 -17.09 -0.57 -19.75
C GLY A 301 -17.41 -2.06 -19.92
N ALA A 302 -16.59 -2.96 -19.37
CA ALA A 302 -16.85 -4.40 -19.40
C ALA A 302 -18.07 -4.78 -18.56
N VAL A 303 -18.24 -4.18 -17.36
CA VAL A 303 -19.43 -4.37 -16.52
C VAL A 303 -20.69 -3.87 -17.22
N GLY A 304 -20.63 -2.69 -17.85
CA GLY A 304 -21.76 -2.13 -18.60
C GLY A 304 -22.21 -3.04 -19.75
N ARG A 305 -21.28 -3.65 -20.49
CA ARG A 305 -21.61 -4.62 -21.55
C ARG A 305 -22.24 -5.89 -21.00
N ALA A 306 -21.72 -6.42 -19.90
CA ALA A 306 -22.26 -7.63 -19.27
C ALA A 306 -23.65 -7.42 -18.64
N ALA A 307 -23.98 -6.20 -18.22
CA ALA A 307 -25.31 -5.87 -17.70
C ALA A 307 -26.37 -5.70 -18.81
N LEU A 308 -25.95 -5.53 -20.06
CA LEU A 308 -26.81 -5.35 -21.23
C LEU A 308 -26.99 -6.64 -22.05
N SER A 309 -26.25 -7.70 -21.72
CA SER A 309 -26.33 -9.04 -22.33
C SER A 309 -27.10 -10.02 -21.45
#